data_AF-A0A4P8IXP7-F1
#
_entry.id   AF-A0A4P8IXP7-F1
#
_cell.length_a   1.000
_cell.length_b   1.000
_cell.length_c   1.000
_cell.angle_alpha   90.00
_cell.angle_beta   90.00
_cell.angle_gamma   90.00
#
_symmetry.space_group_name_H-M   'P 1'
#
loop_
_entity.id
_entity.type
_entity.pdbx_description
1 polymer ?
#
loop_
_entity_poly.entity_id
_entity_poly.type
_entity_poly.pdbx_seq_one_letter_code
_entity_poly.pdbx_strand_id
1 'polypeptide(L)'
;MKKHHLFVLILAFLFSAQAGAANTFTWALDPAQNGAGYHTIQSVDPNNLAGYVAPSNTPLNTNLTRSWIGSSRTDTGAEFTAIYRTRAASNKTYPEFPATYNPVTFENWAFIRKMISFGGEAGSGAHISAPDPEWVTAAHSHGVKIYGVVYIDHDAGTIASVENLLGTYNGLGEGDKANYAVPVLDKLQALAVKLKLDGWLLNIEKGLDIPQNASQLRRVASNLFPVYKDQGVEFLLYVGRDDIYGIGSPQLFTDADIANFGNLGINAYGIENAIGIDPGPTNGIFPSNSKKTYLMYLDQVFTVNTPRNLFWSLRVDAAKATQCQYFNGSGVWPGFKAYAQAAYPVTMAQSTALCGGNPVSLATPIPTKILKITLPPAISVAPQTTNEACYDVCYYEFQYGTNGGIRETLTFNVPMIRLNTGTGLGDSPSYQDDALYSQYVPGVKWWNKRHTESGNFVWAYSFPFNNAGTIYTLRNPPDGVWCWWESLNDYSCKLPALFPRPFYFPSSDYYANASNTSIPDGRGGRFGPGYQHSTNPYDNWGGFPLLNLVMNVNLR
;
A
#
# COMPACT_ATOMS: atom_id res chain seq x y z
N MET A 1 62.96 -14.71 -45.74
CA MET A 1 62.85 -14.16 -44.37
C MET A 1 61.38 -13.88 -44.08
N LYS A 2 60.79 -14.64 -43.15
CA LYS A 2 59.35 -14.62 -42.80
C LYS A 2 59.08 -13.42 -41.88
N LYS A 3 58.14 -12.53 -42.24
CA LYS A 3 57.58 -11.54 -41.31
C LYS A 3 56.22 -12.05 -40.84
N HIS A 4 56.12 -12.30 -39.54
CA HIS A 4 54.88 -12.70 -38.88
C HIS A 4 53.94 -11.50 -38.75
N HIS A 5 52.70 -11.69 -39.23
CA HIS A 5 51.56 -10.86 -38.86
C HIS A 5 51.15 -11.23 -37.42
N LEU A 6 51.37 -10.31 -36.49
CA LEU A 6 50.85 -10.40 -35.12
C LEU A 6 49.42 -9.84 -35.14
N PHE A 7 48.43 -10.72 -35.22
CA PHE A 7 47.04 -10.38 -34.91
C PHE A 7 46.92 -10.24 -33.39
N VAL A 8 46.82 -9.00 -32.91
CA VAL A 8 46.40 -8.73 -31.53
C VAL A 8 44.86 -8.75 -31.52
N LEU A 9 44.29 -9.89 -31.14
CA LEU A 9 42.87 -9.99 -30.80
C LEU A 9 42.67 -9.31 -29.44
N ILE A 10 42.15 -8.09 -29.44
CA ILE A 10 41.61 -7.46 -28.23
C ILE A 10 40.26 -8.13 -27.99
N LEU A 11 40.24 -9.17 -27.15
CA LEU A 11 39.01 -9.65 -26.52
C LEU A 11 38.55 -8.58 -25.52
N ALA A 12 37.70 -7.67 -25.99
CA ALA A 12 36.85 -6.88 -25.11
C ALA A 12 35.80 -7.84 -24.52
N PHE A 13 36.13 -8.49 -23.41
CA PHE A 13 35.13 -9.02 -22.50
C PHE A 13 34.40 -7.82 -21.88
N LEU A 14 33.33 -7.39 -22.55
CA LEU A 14 32.23 -6.67 -21.91
C LEU A 14 31.65 -7.64 -20.87
N PHE A 15 32.22 -7.63 -19.67
CA PHE A 15 31.48 -8.04 -18.49
C PHE A 15 30.38 -7.00 -18.32
N SER A 16 29.21 -7.27 -18.92
CA SER A 16 27.96 -6.79 -18.41
C SER A 16 27.85 -7.35 -16.99
N ALA A 17 28.41 -6.65 -16.01
CA ALA A 17 28.07 -6.88 -14.63
C ALA A 17 26.56 -6.61 -14.56
N GLN A 18 25.76 -7.67 -14.60
CA GLN A 18 24.43 -7.62 -14.03
C GLN A 18 24.65 -7.19 -12.58
N ALA A 19 24.50 -5.89 -12.31
CA ALA A 19 24.40 -5.40 -10.96
C ALA A 19 23.23 -6.17 -10.35
N GLY A 20 23.53 -7.12 -9.46
CA GLY A 20 22.48 -7.87 -8.78
C GLY A 20 21.55 -6.88 -8.09
N ALA A 21 20.24 -7.13 -8.16
CA ALA A 21 19.25 -6.27 -7.54
C ALA A 21 19.58 -6.11 -6.05
N ALA A 22 19.68 -4.87 -5.58
CA ALA A 22 20.03 -4.58 -4.20
C ALA A 22 18.90 -4.97 -3.25
N ASN A 23 19.22 -5.43 -2.04
CA ASN A 23 18.23 -5.69 -1.01
C ASN A 23 17.75 -4.40 -0.35
N THR A 24 16.51 -4.40 0.10
CA THR A 24 15.99 -3.38 1.02
C THR A 24 16.54 -3.58 2.43
N PHE A 25 16.46 -2.55 3.27
CA PHE A 25 16.84 -2.63 4.68
C PHE A 25 15.74 -3.29 5.52
N THR A 26 15.55 -4.59 5.32
CA THR A 26 14.59 -5.44 6.06
C THR A 26 15.28 -6.64 6.68
N TRP A 27 14.97 -6.94 7.94
CA TRP A 27 15.57 -8.04 8.68
C TRP A 27 14.56 -8.79 9.55
N ALA A 28 14.88 -10.05 9.81
CA ALA A 28 14.15 -10.87 10.76
C ALA A 28 14.67 -10.66 12.18
N LEU A 29 13.74 -10.40 13.11
CA LEU A 29 13.99 -10.40 14.54
C LEU A 29 14.03 -11.84 15.10
N ASP A 30 13.08 -12.66 14.66
CA ASP A 30 12.95 -14.07 15.04
C ASP A 30 13.21 -14.99 13.83
N PRO A 31 14.26 -15.83 13.86
CA PRO A 31 14.54 -16.80 12.80
C PRO A 31 13.42 -17.83 12.59
N ALA A 32 12.65 -18.15 13.64
CA ALA A 32 11.55 -19.11 13.55
C ALA A 32 10.35 -18.58 12.76
N GLN A 33 10.24 -17.25 12.64
CA GLN A 33 9.18 -16.57 11.90
C GLN A 33 9.73 -15.87 10.66
N ASN A 34 10.58 -16.56 9.89
CA ASN A 34 11.29 -15.98 8.75
C ASN A 34 10.96 -16.66 7.42
N GLY A 35 9.68 -16.69 7.05
CA GLY A 35 9.20 -17.45 5.88
C GLY A 35 9.80 -17.02 4.53
N ALA A 36 10.21 -15.76 4.38
CA ALA A 36 10.83 -15.24 3.16
C ALA A 36 12.38 -15.22 3.21
N GLY A 37 12.99 -15.73 4.29
CA GLY A 37 14.43 -15.87 4.42
C GLY A 37 15.19 -14.55 4.42
N TYR A 38 14.71 -13.55 5.17
CA TYR A 38 15.46 -12.32 5.46
C TYR A 38 16.71 -12.62 6.29
N HIS A 39 17.74 -11.78 6.19
CA HIS A 39 18.86 -11.85 7.14
C HIS A 39 18.33 -11.60 8.55
N THR A 40 18.79 -12.41 9.52
CA THR A 40 18.46 -12.18 10.92
C THR A 40 19.23 -10.96 11.41
N ILE A 41 18.62 -10.12 12.25
CA ILE A 41 19.27 -8.91 12.75
C ILE A 41 20.59 -9.24 13.47
N GLN A 42 20.66 -10.38 14.14
CA GLN A 42 21.87 -10.85 14.82
C GLN A 42 23.03 -11.10 13.83
N SER A 43 22.75 -11.48 12.59
CA SER A 43 23.77 -11.73 11.55
C SER A 43 24.21 -10.49 10.77
N VAL A 44 23.45 -9.39 10.84
CA VAL A 44 23.77 -8.15 10.11
C VAL A 44 24.98 -7.46 10.72
N ASP A 45 25.94 -7.08 9.88
CA ASP A 45 27.04 -6.19 10.25
C ASP A 45 26.72 -4.74 9.83
N PRO A 46 26.44 -3.82 10.77
CA PRO A 46 26.17 -2.42 10.45
C PRO A 46 27.32 -1.73 9.71
N ASN A 47 28.55 -2.23 9.80
CA ASN A 47 29.69 -1.64 9.11
C ASN A 47 29.82 -2.13 7.67
N ASN A 48 29.21 -3.28 7.33
CA ASN A 48 29.27 -3.90 6.02
C ASN A 48 27.87 -4.23 5.50
N LEU A 49 27.27 -3.25 4.81
CA LEU A 49 25.97 -3.40 4.15
C LEU A 49 26.11 -3.73 2.66
N ALA A 50 27.13 -4.51 2.28
CA ALA A 50 27.27 -5.00 0.92
C ALA A 50 26.02 -5.80 0.50
N GLY A 51 25.49 -5.51 -0.69
CA GLY A 51 24.27 -6.14 -1.21
C GLY A 51 22.96 -5.45 -0.78
N TYR A 52 23.03 -4.37 0.00
CA TYR A 52 21.90 -3.46 0.25
C TYR A 52 21.99 -2.21 -0.62
N VAL A 53 20.88 -1.50 -0.77
CA VAL A 53 20.87 -0.15 -1.39
C VAL A 53 21.79 0.80 -0.62
N ALA A 54 22.37 1.79 -1.30
CA ALA A 54 23.25 2.76 -0.66
C ALA A 54 22.47 3.68 0.31
N PRO A 55 22.96 3.94 1.54
CA PRO A 55 22.31 4.87 2.46
C PRO A 55 22.23 6.31 1.94
N SER A 56 21.30 7.11 2.49
CA SER A 56 21.27 8.55 2.24
C SER A 56 22.52 9.24 2.79
N ASN A 57 22.96 10.30 2.11
CA ASN A 57 24.03 11.19 2.57
C ASN A 57 23.49 12.55 3.05
N THR A 58 22.18 12.75 3.07
CA THR A 58 21.56 14.03 3.39
C THR A 58 21.43 14.18 4.91
N PRO A 59 22.06 15.19 5.54
CA PRO A 59 21.90 15.44 6.96
C PRO A 59 20.53 16.06 7.27
N LEU A 60 20.01 15.83 8.49
CA LEU A 60 18.80 16.48 8.98
C LEU A 60 18.95 18.00 8.96
N ASN A 61 18.06 18.69 8.25
CA ASN A 61 18.04 20.15 8.22
C ASN A 61 17.46 20.71 9.53
N THR A 62 18.29 21.42 10.29
CA THR A 62 17.88 22.03 11.57
C THR A 62 17.54 23.52 11.44
N ASN A 63 17.81 24.14 10.29
CA ASN A 63 17.59 25.57 10.07
C ASN A 63 16.18 25.81 9.50
N LEU A 64 15.19 25.78 10.38
CA LEU A 64 13.77 25.88 10.05
C LEU A 64 13.17 27.22 10.47
N THR A 65 12.26 27.74 9.67
CA THR A 65 11.32 28.79 10.06
C THR A 65 9.93 28.20 10.30
N ARG A 66 9.10 28.90 11.06
CA ARG A 66 7.73 28.49 11.37
C ARG A 66 6.73 29.57 11.04
N SER A 67 5.60 29.19 10.46
CA SER A 67 4.51 30.10 10.17
C SER A 67 3.15 29.40 10.12
N TRP A 68 2.11 30.07 10.58
CA TRP A 68 0.73 29.67 10.30
C TRP A 68 0.39 29.93 8.83
N ILE A 69 -0.18 28.92 8.15
CA ILE A 69 -0.59 29.04 6.75
C ILE A 69 -2.09 29.33 6.70
N GLY A 70 -2.46 30.52 6.22
CA GLY A 70 -3.86 30.92 6.08
C GLY A 70 -4.60 31.14 7.41
N SER A 71 -3.88 31.42 8.49
CA SER A 71 -4.44 31.63 9.83
C SER A 71 -3.72 32.79 10.53
N SER A 72 -4.44 33.55 11.36
CA SER A 72 -3.91 34.65 12.17
C SER A 72 -3.51 34.24 13.59
N ARG A 73 -3.45 32.92 13.86
CA ARG A 73 -3.02 32.38 15.15
C ARG A 73 -1.57 32.74 15.45
N THR A 74 -1.23 32.78 16.74
CA THR A 74 0.13 33.08 17.22
C THR A 74 0.66 32.04 18.21
N ASP A 75 -0.15 31.05 18.58
CA ASP A 75 0.30 29.92 19.39
C ASP A 75 1.20 28.97 18.58
N THR A 76 1.85 28.03 19.25
CA THR A 76 2.80 27.08 18.65
C THR A 76 2.14 26.00 17.79
N GLY A 77 0.82 25.80 17.95
CA GLY A 77 0.10 24.68 17.32
C GLY A 77 0.55 23.31 17.82
N ALA A 78 0.05 22.27 17.17
CA ALA A 78 0.44 20.88 17.37
C ALA A 78 1.72 20.53 16.59
N GLU A 79 2.46 19.54 17.08
CA GLU A 79 3.54 18.88 16.34
C GLU A 79 3.13 17.45 16.01
N PHE A 80 2.90 17.17 14.73
CA PHE A 80 2.43 15.86 14.30
C PHE A 80 3.58 14.90 13.98
N THR A 81 3.33 13.62 14.23
CA THR A 81 4.13 12.48 13.75
C THR A 81 3.31 11.71 12.71
N ALA A 82 3.84 11.51 11.51
CA ALA A 82 3.19 10.66 10.52
C ALA A 82 3.61 9.19 10.70
N ILE A 83 2.65 8.28 10.75
CA ILE A 83 2.86 6.84 10.60
C ILE A 83 2.44 6.49 9.16
N TYR A 84 3.43 6.24 8.31
CA TYR A 84 3.26 6.23 6.86
C TYR A 84 3.96 5.01 6.25
N ARG A 85 3.28 4.23 5.40
CA ARG A 85 3.97 3.13 4.69
C ARG A 85 4.70 3.67 3.49
N THR A 86 6.03 3.59 3.53
CA THR A 86 6.91 4.04 2.45
C THR A 86 7.10 2.97 1.38
N ARG A 87 6.85 1.70 1.72
CA ARG A 87 6.94 0.52 0.85
C ARG A 87 6.09 -0.64 1.39
N ALA A 88 5.88 -1.66 0.55
CA ALA A 88 5.26 -2.91 0.98
C ALA A 88 6.17 -3.68 1.97
N ALA A 89 5.58 -4.24 3.03
CA ALA A 89 6.32 -4.84 4.15
C ALA A 89 7.19 -6.04 3.74
N SER A 90 6.76 -6.87 2.78
CA SER A 90 7.47 -8.08 2.34
C SER A 90 8.39 -7.89 1.13
N ASN A 91 8.72 -6.66 0.74
CA ASN A 91 9.57 -6.46 -0.41
C ASN A 91 11.06 -6.57 -0.03
N LYS A 92 11.66 -7.73 -0.33
CA LYS A 92 13.07 -8.03 -0.07
C LYS A 92 14.01 -7.30 -1.01
N THR A 93 13.59 -7.12 -2.25
CA THR A 93 14.37 -6.47 -3.30
C THR A 93 13.97 -5.01 -3.40
N TYR A 94 14.97 -4.14 -3.53
CA TYR A 94 14.75 -2.72 -3.76
C TYR A 94 13.97 -2.55 -5.07
N PRO A 95 12.83 -1.84 -5.08
CA PRO A 95 12.00 -1.73 -6.26
C PRO A 95 12.74 -0.97 -7.37
N GLU A 96 12.69 -1.49 -8.59
CA GLU A 96 13.10 -0.72 -9.76
C GLU A 96 11.98 0.26 -10.11
N PHE A 97 12.30 1.56 -10.16
CA PHE A 97 11.42 2.59 -10.68
C PHE A 97 12.15 3.36 -11.79
N PRO A 98 11.42 3.89 -12.80
CA PRO A 98 12.04 4.69 -13.86
C PRO A 98 12.86 5.84 -13.29
N ALA A 99 14.03 6.13 -13.87
CA ALA A 99 14.93 7.19 -13.38
C ALA A 99 14.26 8.59 -13.34
N THR A 100 13.20 8.79 -14.11
CA THR A 100 12.40 10.02 -14.12
C THR A 100 11.40 10.13 -12.96
N TYR A 101 11.32 9.11 -12.10
CA TYR A 101 10.29 9.00 -11.08
C TYR A 101 10.88 9.04 -9.66
N ASN A 102 10.26 9.83 -8.78
CA ASN A 102 10.64 9.94 -7.37
C ASN A 102 9.72 9.06 -6.49
N PRO A 103 10.24 8.00 -5.84
CA PRO A 103 9.43 7.10 -5.02
C PRO A 103 8.81 7.78 -3.79
N VAL A 104 9.27 8.98 -3.43
CA VAL A 104 8.72 9.77 -2.33
C VAL A 104 7.39 10.42 -2.74
N THR A 105 6.31 9.91 -2.17
CA THR A 105 4.94 10.34 -2.47
C THR A 105 4.34 11.31 -1.45
N PHE A 106 5.05 11.60 -0.36
CA PHE A 106 4.60 12.55 0.66
C PHE A 106 5.11 13.98 0.36
N GLU A 107 4.22 14.98 0.43
CA GLU A 107 4.56 16.38 0.10
C GLU A 107 4.29 17.37 1.23
N ASN A 108 3.64 16.94 2.32
CA ASN A 108 3.22 17.82 3.41
C ASN A 108 4.22 17.83 4.58
N TRP A 109 5.51 17.78 4.25
CA TRP A 109 6.61 17.73 5.22
C TRP A 109 6.59 18.87 6.22
N ALA A 110 6.07 20.04 5.84
CA ALA A 110 6.07 21.20 6.72
C ALA A 110 5.19 21.01 7.98
N PHE A 111 4.22 20.10 7.95
CA PHE A 111 3.25 19.92 9.05
C PHE A 111 3.55 18.75 9.98
N ILE A 112 4.59 17.97 9.72
CA ILE A 112 5.00 16.83 10.56
C ILE A 112 6.45 16.99 11.00
N ARG A 113 6.80 16.68 12.24
CA ARG A 113 8.20 16.74 12.71
C ARG A 113 8.90 15.39 12.71
N LYS A 114 8.11 14.32 12.71
CA LYS A 114 8.56 12.93 12.70
C LYS A 114 7.80 12.16 11.63
N MET A 115 8.48 11.26 10.92
CA MET A 115 7.88 10.26 10.04
C MET A 115 8.36 8.87 10.45
N ILE A 116 7.43 8.03 10.87
CA ILE A 116 7.65 6.61 11.09
C ILE A 116 7.35 5.91 9.77
N SER A 117 8.40 5.34 9.17
CA SER A 117 8.29 4.50 7.98
C SER A 117 7.71 3.15 8.37
N PHE A 118 6.38 3.09 8.42
CA PHE A 118 5.66 1.92 8.88
C PHE A 118 5.78 0.76 7.87
N GLY A 119 6.03 -0.41 8.41
CA GLY A 119 6.27 -1.67 7.72
C GLY A 119 6.19 -2.79 8.76
N GLY A 120 6.38 -4.03 8.35
CA GLY A 120 6.17 -5.16 9.24
C GLY A 120 5.25 -6.21 8.65
N GLU A 121 5.69 -7.46 8.58
CA GLU A 121 4.83 -8.61 8.28
C GLU A 121 5.42 -9.85 8.95
N ALA A 122 4.83 -10.28 10.07
CA ALA A 122 5.37 -11.33 10.92
C ALA A 122 5.63 -12.65 10.17
N GLY A 123 4.66 -13.14 9.39
CA GLY A 123 4.81 -14.42 8.66
C GLY A 123 5.94 -14.41 7.63
N SER A 124 6.28 -13.25 7.06
CA SER A 124 7.36 -13.15 6.07
C SER A 124 8.75 -13.09 6.71
N GLY A 125 8.84 -12.69 7.99
CA GLY A 125 10.11 -12.34 8.64
C GLY A 125 10.53 -10.89 8.51
N ALA A 126 9.73 -10.04 7.89
CA ALA A 126 9.98 -8.60 7.78
C ALA A 126 9.67 -7.88 9.11
N HIS A 127 10.28 -8.30 10.22
CA HIS A 127 10.03 -7.76 11.55
C HIS A 127 10.65 -6.37 11.74
N ILE A 128 11.82 -6.13 11.15
CA ILE A 128 12.55 -4.87 11.25
C ILE A 128 12.64 -4.28 9.86
N SER A 129 12.16 -3.05 9.69
CA SER A 129 12.14 -2.37 8.40
C SER A 129 12.62 -0.93 8.55
N ALA A 130 13.68 -0.58 7.83
CA ALA A 130 14.11 0.81 7.64
C ALA A 130 13.53 1.39 6.33
N PRO A 131 13.36 2.73 6.26
CA PRO A 131 12.99 3.42 5.04
C PRO A 131 14.10 3.33 3.98
N ASP A 132 13.68 3.45 2.73
CA ASP A 132 14.59 3.59 1.60
C ASP A 132 15.29 4.98 1.61
N PRO A 133 16.50 5.10 1.03
CA PRO A 133 17.34 6.30 1.16
C PRO A 133 16.72 7.57 0.56
N GLU A 134 15.82 7.46 -0.42
CA GLU A 134 15.08 8.58 -1.01
C GLU A 134 14.14 9.21 0.03
N TRP A 135 13.48 8.38 0.84
CA TRP A 135 12.59 8.83 1.91
C TRP A 135 13.37 9.52 3.03
N VAL A 136 14.55 8.98 3.39
CA VAL A 136 15.46 9.62 4.36
C VAL A 136 15.91 10.99 3.85
N THR A 137 16.34 11.05 2.58
CA THR A 137 16.76 12.30 1.93
C THR A 137 15.64 13.34 1.92
N ALA A 138 14.43 12.94 1.54
CA ALA A 138 13.29 13.85 1.50
C ALA A 138 12.92 14.36 2.89
N ALA A 139 12.81 13.48 3.89
CA ALA A 139 12.50 13.89 5.26
C ALA A 139 13.56 14.85 5.82
N HIS A 140 14.83 14.49 5.72
CA HIS A 140 15.93 15.28 6.24
C HIS A 140 16.07 16.65 5.59
N SER A 141 15.92 16.74 4.27
CA SER A 141 15.95 18.04 3.56
C SER A 141 14.88 19.02 4.05
N HIS A 142 13.75 18.51 4.56
CA HIS A 142 12.66 19.29 5.13
C HIS A 142 12.72 19.41 6.67
N GLY A 143 13.79 18.92 7.30
CA GLY A 143 13.94 18.95 8.77
C GLY A 143 12.94 18.07 9.51
N VAL A 144 12.54 16.96 8.88
CA VAL A 144 11.68 15.93 9.46
C VAL A 144 12.55 14.77 9.87
N LYS A 145 12.43 14.35 11.13
CA LYS A 145 13.10 13.14 11.61
C LYS A 145 12.43 11.89 11.02
N ILE A 146 13.20 10.90 10.63
CA ILE A 146 12.67 9.65 10.06
C ILE A 146 13.08 8.42 10.86
N TYR A 147 12.12 7.53 11.08
CA TYR A 147 12.25 6.35 11.93
C TYR A 147 11.97 5.09 11.13
N GLY A 148 12.78 4.06 11.35
CA GLY A 148 12.41 2.69 10.99
C GLY A 148 11.41 2.11 11.99
N VAL A 149 11.02 0.86 11.80
CA VAL A 149 10.11 0.15 12.70
C VAL A 149 10.63 -1.24 13.02
N VAL A 150 10.42 -1.66 14.27
CA VAL A 150 10.44 -3.04 14.74
C VAL A 150 9.00 -3.42 15.04
N TYR A 151 8.50 -4.45 14.38
CA TYR A 151 7.11 -4.90 14.45
C TYR A 151 7.02 -6.29 15.08
N ILE A 152 6.28 -6.37 16.19
CA ILE A 152 5.85 -7.62 16.82
C ILE A 152 4.33 -7.64 16.78
N ASP A 153 3.81 -8.49 15.90
CA ASP A 153 2.40 -8.58 15.52
C ASP A 153 1.49 -9.05 16.67
N HIS A 154 0.25 -8.55 16.67
CA HIS A 154 -0.74 -8.89 17.70
C HIS A 154 -1.12 -10.38 17.71
N ASP A 155 -1.29 -10.99 16.53
CA ASP A 155 -1.73 -12.37 16.38
C ASP A 155 -0.53 -13.31 16.31
N ALA A 156 0.43 -12.98 15.46
CA ALA A 156 1.57 -13.80 15.14
C ALA A 156 2.81 -13.55 16.01
N GLY A 157 2.87 -12.47 16.79
CA GLY A 157 4.03 -12.18 17.64
C GLY A 157 4.31 -13.26 18.70
N THR A 158 5.59 -13.45 19.04
CA THR A 158 6.05 -14.46 20.00
C THR A 158 6.69 -13.81 21.23
N ILE A 159 6.63 -14.51 22.37
CA ILE A 159 7.40 -14.13 23.58
C ILE A 159 8.89 -14.05 23.24
N ALA A 160 9.40 -15.01 22.46
CA ALA A 160 10.78 -15.03 22.00
C ALA A 160 11.17 -13.78 21.19
N SER A 161 10.27 -13.24 20.36
CA SER A 161 10.52 -11.98 19.64
C SER A 161 10.75 -10.80 20.60
N VAL A 162 9.94 -10.71 21.67
CA VAL A 162 10.09 -9.67 22.69
C VAL A 162 11.37 -9.86 23.49
N GLU A 163 11.69 -11.09 23.90
CA GLU A 163 12.93 -11.41 24.62
C GLU A 163 14.17 -11.13 23.77
N ASN A 164 14.14 -11.47 22.48
CA ASN A 164 15.22 -11.16 21.52
C ASN A 164 15.42 -9.65 21.37
N LEU A 165 14.33 -8.88 21.32
CA LEU A 165 14.38 -7.42 21.20
C LEU A 165 14.91 -6.76 22.47
N LEU A 166 14.35 -7.12 23.64
CA LEU A 166 14.59 -6.43 24.91
C LEU A 166 15.80 -6.95 25.69
N GLY A 167 16.32 -8.12 25.34
CA GLY A 167 17.47 -8.74 25.98
C GLY A 167 17.26 -8.96 27.48
N THR A 168 18.35 -8.93 28.24
CA THR A 168 18.33 -9.21 29.69
C THR A 168 19.00 -8.11 30.51
N TYR A 169 18.65 -8.08 31.81
CA TYR A 169 19.25 -7.21 32.83
C TYR A 169 19.79 -8.09 33.96
N ASN A 170 21.00 -7.81 34.44
CA ASN A 170 21.72 -8.68 35.38
C ASN A 170 21.39 -8.43 36.87
N GLY A 171 20.60 -7.40 37.21
CA GLY A 171 20.22 -7.08 38.58
C GLY A 171 21.15 -6.12 39.34
N LEU A 172 22.25 -5.64 38.74
CA LEU A 172 23.33 -4.91 39.43
C LEU A 172 23.23 -3.37 39.33
N GLY A 173 22.04 -2.83 39.08
CA GLY A 173 21.72 -1.40 39.04
C GLY A 173 21.17 -0.97 37.68
N GLU A 174 19.97 -0.38 37.67
CA GLU A 174 19.27 -0.04 36.41
C GLU A 174 19.87 1.18 35.68
N GLY A 175 20.63 2.02 36.36
CA GLY A 175 21.21 3.23 35.76
C GLY A 175 22.46 3.01 34.90
N ASP A 176 23.06 1.81 34.94
CA ASP A 176 24.29 1.50 34.20
C ASP A 176 24.00 0.60 32.99
N LYS A 177 24.30 1.10 31.80
CA LYS A 177 24.19 0.38 30.52
C LYS A 177 24.94 -0.95 30.53
N ALA A 178 26.05 -1.07 31.26
CA ALA A 178 26.84 -2.30 31.36
C ALA A 178 26.07 -3.48 32.00
N ASN A 179 24.99 -3.18 32.74
CA ASN A 179 24.13 -4.18 33.36
C ASN A 179 23.07 -4.78 32.42
N TYR A 180 23.03 -4.31 31.17
CA TYR A 180 22.07 -4.74 30.16
C TYR A 180 22.76 -5.48 29.02
N ALA A 181 22.28 -6.68 28.70
CA ALA A 181 22.64 -7.41 27.50
C ALA A 181 21.52 -7.28 26.47
N VAL A 182 21.59 -6.23 25.63
CA VAL A 182 20.52 -5.84 24.67
C VAL A 182 21.03 -5.76 23.23
N PRO A 183 21.54 -6.88 22.66
CA PRO A 183 22.27 -6.87 21.40
C PRO A 183 21.47 -6.35 20.21
N VAL A 184 20.14 -6.54 20.20
CA VAL A 184 19.29 -6.02 19.12
C VAL A 184 19.18 -4.49 19.20
N LEU A 185 18.95 -3.91 20.38
CA LEU A 185 18.86 -2.45 20.54
C LEU A 185 20.19 -1.76 20.20
N ASP A 186 21.31 -2.33 20.61
CA ASP A 186 22.65 -1.81 20.26
C ASP A 186 22.87 -1.86 18.75
N LYS A 187 22.41 -2.93 18.09
CA LYS A 187 22.52 -3.05 16.64
C LYS A 187 21.58 -2.09 15.90
N LEU A 188 20.38 -1.87 16.40
CA LEU A 188 19.45 -0.87 15.86
C LEU A 188 20.05 0.54 15.97
N GLN A 189 20.72 0.86 17.07
CA GLN A 189 21.45 2.13 17.21
C GLN A 189 22.57 2.26 16.18
N ALA A 190 23.42 1.25 16.02
CA ALA A 190 24.48 1.25 15.01
C ALA A 190 23.93 1.38 13.57
N LEU A 191 22.84 0.68 13.26
CA LEU A 191 22.17 0.76 11.96
C LEU A 191 21.54 2.14 11.72
N ALA A 192 20.90 2.75 12.72
CA ALA A 192 20.37 4.12 12.57
C ALA A 192 21.48 5.10 12.19
N VAL A 193 22.64 5.04 12.85
CA VAL A 193 23.80 5.89 12.52
C VAL A 193 24.30 5.62 11.10
N LYS A 194 24.43 4.34 10.70
CA LYS A 194 24.91 3.95 9.37
C LYS A 194 23.95 4.40 8.26
N LEU A 195 22.65 4.25 8.50
CA LEU A 195 21.59 4.52 7.54
C LEU A 195 21.11 5.98 7.54
N LYS A 196 21.64 6.80 8.45
CA LYS A 196 21.21 8.18 8.70
C LYS A 196 19.73 8.25 9.08
N LEU A 197 19.28 7.35 9.96
CA LEU A 197 17.97 7.45 10.59
C LEU A 197 18.07 8.18 11.92
N ASP A 198 16.98 8.80 12.35
CA ASP A 198 16.89 9.45 13.66
C ASP A 198 16.48 8.47 14.76
N GLY A 199 16.03 7.27 14.41
CA GLY A 199 15.45 6.37 15.39
C GLY A 199 14.67 5.18 14.88
N TRP A 200 14.00 4.53 15.82
CA TRP A 200 13.15 3.36 15.59
C TRP A 200 11.85 3.46 16.40
N LEU A 201 10.74 3.08 15.79
CA LEU A 201 9.53 2.69 16.52
C LEU A 201 9.65 1.23 16.95
N LEU A 202 9.45 0.94 18.23
CA LEU A 202 9.16 -0.40 18.72
C LEU A 202 7.64 -0.55 18.81
N ASN A 203 7.04 -1.22 17.82
CA ASN A 203 5.64 -1.59 17.81
C ASN A 203 5.50 -3.01 18.39
N ILE A 204 5.13 -3.11 19.67
CA ILE A 204 5.04 -4.38 20.41
C ILE A 204 3.57 -4.65 20.77
N GLU A 205 2.87 -5.39 19.92
CA GLU A 205 1.44 -5.67 20.10
C GLU A 205 1.16 -6.99 20.85
N LYS A 206 2.21 -7.77 21.15
CA LYS A 206 2.14 -9.06 21.86
C LYS A 206 3.38 -9.34 22.71
N GLY A 207 3.20 -10.17 23.75
CA GLY A 207 4.27 -10.69 24.60
C GLY A 207 4.61 -9.83 25.83
N LEU A 208 3.89 -8.74 26.06
CA LEU A 208 4.00 -7.90 27.26
C LEU A 208 3.02 -8.31 28.37
N ASP A 209 2.10 -9.22 28.10
CA ASP A 209 1.26 -9.91 29.08
C ASP A 209 2.07 -10.75 30.08
N ILE A 210 3.33 -11.07 29.72
CA ILE A 210 4.33 -11.62 30.63
C ILE A 210 4.93 -10.50 31.49
N PRO A 211 4.72 -10.50 32.83
CA PRO A 211 5.16 -9.40 33.71
C PRO A 211 6.65 -9.09 33.64
N GLN A 212 7.48 -10.10 33.39
CA GLN A 212 8.92 -9.97 33.23
C GLN A 212 9.28 -9.13 31.99
N ASN A 213 8.58 -9.34 30.87
CA ASN A 213 8.78 -8.58 29.65
C ASN A 213 8.33 -7.13 29.79
N ALA A 214 7.15 -6.90 30.38
CA ALA A 214 6.70 -5.54 30.70
C ALA A 214 7.67 -4.80 31.63
N SER A 215 8.18 -5.49 32.66
CA SER A 215 9.18 -4.93 33.57
C SER A 215 10.50 -4.62 32.86
N GLN A 216 10.94 -5.50 31.96
CA GLN A 216 12.16 -5.28 31.19
C GLN A 216 12.01 -4.12 30.22
N LEU A 217 10.88 -4.02 29.51
CA LEU A 217 10.59 -2.88 28.64
C LEU A 217 10.60 -1.56 29.42
N ARG A 218 9.98 -1.53 30.61
CA ARG A 218 10.00 -0.36 31.49
C ARG A 218 11.42 0.06 31.86
N ARG A 219 12.27 -0.90 32.25
CA ARG A 219 13.68 -0.65 32.56
C ARG A 219 14.45 -0.10 31.36
N VAL A 220 14.28 -0.73 30.19
CA VAL A 220 14.93 -0.31 28.94
C VAL A 220 14.47 1.09 28.54
N ALA A 221 13.17 1.37 28.57
CA ALA A 221 12.63 2.65 28.18
C ALA A 221 13.06 3.77 29.14
N SER A 222 13.13 3.49 30.44
CA SER A 222 13.49 4.49 31.45
C SER A 222 15.00 4.79 31.49
N ASN A 223 15.84 3.76 31.30
CA ASN A 223 17.28 3.87 31.54
C ASN A 223 18.12 3.86 30.26
N LEU A 224 17.70 3.15 29.21
CA LEU A 224 18.51 3.01 27.99
C LEU A 224 18.08 3.96 26.87
N PHE A 225 16.78 4.24 26.70
CA PHE A 225 16.34 5.17 25.64
C PHE A 225 16.96 6.57 25.76
N PRO A 226 17.12 7.17 26.97
CA PRO A 226 17.84 8.43 27.11
C PRO A 226 19.29 8.34 26.64
N VAL A 227 20.00 7.25 26.98
CA VAL A 227 21.39 7.02 26.57
C VAL A 227 21.53 6.96 25.05
N TYR A 228 20.64 6.23 24.36
CA TYR A 228 20.65 6.18 22.91
C TYR A 228 20.30 7.53 22.28
N LYS A 229 19.37 8.28 22.90
CA LYS A 229 18.96 9.60 22.43
C LYS A 229 20.12 10.60 22.51
N ASP A 230 20.91 10.57 23.57
CA ASP A 230 22.12 11.38 23.72
C ASP A 230 23.19 11.05 22.66
N GLN A 231 23.14 9.83 22.12
CA GLN A 231 23.96 9.38 20.98
C GLN A 231 23.32 9.67 19.62
N GLY A 232 22.20 10.38 19.58
CA GLY A 232 21.51 10.81 18.37
C GLY A 232 20.47 9.83 17.82
N VAL A 233 20.11 8.77 18.56
CA VAL A 233 19.11 7.77 18.13
C VAL A 233 17.95 7.71 19.11
N GLU A 234 16.75 8.09 18.66
CA GLU A 234 15.54 8.10 19.48
C GLU A 234 14.72 6.81 19.27
N PHE A 235 14.32 6.16 20.37
CA PHE A 235 13.36 5.07 20.34
C PHE A 235 11.97 5.58 20.71
N LEU A 236 10.99 5.28 19.87
CA LEU A 236 9.56 5.48 20.12
C LEU A 236 8.93 4.14 20.49
N LEU A 237 7.86 4.16 21.28
CA LEU A 237 7.22 2.94 21.78
C LEU A 237 5.72 2.97 21.53
N TYR A 238 5.18 1.86 21.05
CA TYR A 238 3.75 1.60 20.98
C TYR A 238 3.47 0.19 21.52
N VAL A 239 2.44 0.07 22.35
CA VAL A 239 2.06 -1.19 23.03
C VAL A 239 0.57 -1.53 22.87
N GLY A 240 -0.09 -0.97 21.86
CA GLY A 240 -1.51 -1.20 21.59
C GLY A 240 -2.44 -0.11 22.14
N ARG A 241 -3.60 -0.54 22.66
CA ARG A 241 -4.73 0.34 22.99
C ARG A 241 -4.44 1.36 24.08
N ASP A 242 -3.91 0.91 25.21
CA ASP A 242 -3.67 1.70 26.42
C ASP A 242 -2.38 1.23 27.11
N ASP A 243 -1.82 2.05 28.02
CA ASP A 243 -0.67 1.65 28.86
C ASP A 243 -1.09 0.71 30.00
N ILE A 244 -1.74 -0.40 29.66
CA ILE A 244 -2.21 -1.40 30.63
C ILE A 244 -1.06 -2.12 31.35
N TYR A 245 0.16 -2.03 30.79
CA TYR A 245 1.38 -2.64 31.33
C TYR A 245 2.16 -1.69 32.25
N GLY A 246 1.69 -0.44 32.38
CA GLY A 246 2.28 0.60 33.24
C GLY A 246 3.71 0.97 32.85
N ILE A 247 4.04 0.97 31.56
CA ILE A 247 5.38 1.28 31.06
C ILE A 247 5.78 2.71 31.44
N GLY A 248 4.84 3.67 31.41
CA GLY A 248 5.04 5.02 31.94
C GLY A 248 6.16 5.83 31.28
N SER A 249 6.49 5.53 30.02
CA SER A 249 7.55 6.20 29.26
C SER A 249 7.00 7.43 28.51
N PRO A 250 7.72 8.56 28.48
CA PRO A 250 7.32 9.73 27.66
C PRO A 250 7.48 9.48 26.15
N GLN A 251 8.11 8.38 25.74
CA GLN A 251 8.22 7.94 24.35
C GLN A 251 7.10 6.97 23.96
N LEU A 252 6.25 6.57 24.92
CA LEU A 252 5.10 5.72 24.68
C LEU A 252 3.95 6.54 24.08
N PHE A 253 3.32 5.97 23.05
CA PHE A 253 2.02 6.39 22.57
C PHE A 253 1.12 5.18 22.37
N THR A 254 -0.20 5.40 22.39
CA THR A 254 -1.21 4.34 22.24
C THR A 254 -2.26 4.72 21.21
N ASP A 255 -3.28 3.89 21.00
CA ASP A 255 -4.42 4.21 20.12
C ASP A 255 -5.11 5.54 20.48
N ALA A 256 -5.05 5.93 21.77
CA ALA A 256 -5.60 7.20 22.23
C ALA A 256 -4.92 8.40 21.54
N ASP A 257 -3.63 8.28 21.21
CA ASP A 257 -2.81 9.34 20.60
C ASP A 257 -2.87 9.36 19.06
N ILE A 258 -3.42 8.31 18.45
CA ILE A 258 -3.42 8.10 17.00
C ILE A 258 -4.74 8.56 16.36
N ALA A 259 -4.65 9.45 15.39
CA ALA A 259 -5.70 9.72 14.42
C ALA A 259 -5.53 8.76 13.24
N ASN A 260 -6.36 7.72 13.21
CA ASN A 260 -6.30 6.66 12.21
C ASN A 260 -7.22 7.00 11.03
N PHE A 261 -6.64 7.45 9.92
CA PHE A 261 -7.36 7.78 8.68
C PHE A 261 -7.61 6.56 7.79
N GLY A 262 -7.13 5.39 8.22
CA GLY A 262 -7.22 4.16 7.47
C GLY A 262 -8.43 3.30 7.79
N ASN A 263 -9.11 3.60 8.90
CA ASN A 263 -10.36 2.96 9.29
C ASN A 263 -11.55 3.85 8.95
N LEU A 264 -11.56 4.39 7.73
CA LEU A 264 -12.77 4.97 7.17
C LEU A 264 -13.57 3.77 6.64
N GLY A 265 -14.75 3.52 7.22
CA GLY A 265 -15.51 2.28 6.97
C GLY A 265 -15.72 1.97 5.48
N ILE A 266 -16.22 0.78 5.17
CA ILE A 266 -16.39 0.18 3.82
C ILE A 266 -16.88 1.10 2.68
N ASN A 267 -17.45 2.27 2.99
CA ASN A 267 -17.88 3.28 2.02
C ASN A 267 -16.82 4.35 1.68
N ALA A 268 -15.60 4.26 2.22
CA ALA A 268 -14.51 5.20 2.00
C ALA A 268 -13.77 4.99 0.66
N TYR A 269 -14.52 4.71 -0.41
CA TYR A 269 -14.02 4.53 -1.79
C TYR A 269 -13.23 5.74 -2.32
N GLY A 270 -13.30 6.86 -1.59
CA GLY A 270 -12.51 8.08 -1.76
C GLY A 270 -11.03 7.82 -1.96
N ILE A 271 -10.48 7.02 -1.05
CA ILE A 271 -9.05 6.77 -0.92
C ILE A 271 -8.56 5.77 -1.97
N GLU A 272 -9.37 4.76 -2.29
CA GLU A 272 -9.00 3.74 -3.27
C GLU A 272 -8.89 4.27 -4.69
N ASN A 273 -9.70 5.29 -5.01
CA ASN A 273 -9.74 5.90 -6.34
C ASN A 273 -9.03 7.26 -6.38
N ALA A 274 -8.36 7.63 -5.28
CA ALA A 274 -7.70 8.93 -5.13
C ALA A 274 -8.59 10.11 -5.52
N ILE A 275 -9.88 10.09 -5.14
CA ILE A 275 -10.87 11.11 -5.51
C ILE A 275 -11.01 12.24 -4.48
N GLY A 276 -10.13 12.25 -3.47
CA GLY A 276 -10.25 13.13 -2.32
C GLY A 276 -10.75 12.44 -1.06
N ILE A 277 -10.83 13.23 0.00
CA ILE A 277 -11.31 12.81 1.32
C ILE A 277 -12.82 13.06 1.45
N ASP A 278 -13.50 12.28 2.30
CA ASP A 278 -14.82 12.68 2.79
C ASP A 278 -14.64 13.61 4.00
N PRO A 279 -14.99 14.90 3.88
CA PRO A 279 -14.69 15.88 4.92
C PRO A 279 -15.49 15.65 6.21
N GLY A 280 -16.68 15.05 6.15
CA GLY A 280 -17.51 14.79 7.34
C GLY A 280 -16.87 13.74 8.27
N PRO A 281 -16.66 12.50 7.81
CA PRO A 281 -15.93 11.47 8.53
C PRO A 281 -14.52 11.88 8.91
N THR A 282 -13.79 12.58 8.03
CA THR A 282 -12.43 13.06 8.35
C THR A 282 -12.45 14.00 9.56
N ASN A 283 -13.40 14.95 9.60
CA ASN A 283 -13.59 15.83 10.74
C ASN A 283 -14.03 15.08 12.02
N GLY A 284 -14.72 13.94 11.88
CA GLY A 284 -15.05 13.05 13.01
C GLY A 284 -13.85 12.31 13.59
N ILE A 285 -12.85 11.95 12.76
CA ILE A 285 -11.61 11.30 13.22
C ILE A 285 -10.74 12.28 14.00
N PHE A 286 -10.72 13.54 13.59
CA PHE A 286 -9.92 14.60 14.22
C PHE A 286 -10.80 15.82 14.57
N PRO A 287 -11.62 15.73 15.63
CA PRO A 287 -12.44 16.86 16.04
C PRO A 287 -11.58 18.05 16.52
N SER A 288 -12.17 19.25 16.59
CA SER A 288 -11.45 20.50 16.90
C SER A 288 -10.72 20.51 18.25
N ASN A 289 -11.15 19.69 19.21
CA ASN A 289 -10.55 19.53 20.53
C ASN A 289 -9.63 18.29 20.64
N SER A 290 -9.35 17.60 19.53
CA SER A 290 -8.46 16.45 19.49
C SER A 290 -7.07 16.81 19.99
N LYS A 291 -6.52 15.95 20.85
CA LYS A 291 -5.13 16.02 21.33
C LYS A 291 -4.22 14.99 20.66
N LYS A 292 -4.74 14.25 19.67
CA LYS A 292 -4.00 13.24 18.93
C LYS A 292 -2.84 13.91 18.20
N THR A 293 -1.64 13.34 18.28
CA THR A 293 -0.43 13.87 17.65
C THR A 293 0.18 12.89 16.65
N TYR A 294 -0.30 11.65 16.58
CA TYR A 294 0.11 10.67 15.59
C TYR A 294 -0.95 10.57 14.50
N LEU A 295 -0.52 10.73 13.24
CA LEU A 295 -1.38 10.67 12.06
C LEU A 295 -1.06 9.38 11.32
N MET A 296 -1.98 8.43 11.33
CA MET A 296 -1.76 7.12 10.72
C MET A 296 -2.56 6.97 9.43
N TYR A 297 -2.00 6.27 8.46
CA TYR A 297 -2.66 5.87 7.22
C TYR A 297 -3.01 7.00 6.25
N LEU A 298 -2.24 8.10 6.30
CA LEU A 298 -2.27 9.16 5.29
C LEU A 298 -1.81 8.67 3.89
N ASP A 299 -1.18 7.50 3.84
CA ASP A 299 -0.65 6.83 2.66
C ASP A 299 -1.64 5.89 1.97
N GLN A 300 -2.81 5.61 2.57
CA GLN A 300 -3.69 4.57 2.03
C GLN A 300 -4.09 4.83 0.57
N VAL A 301 -4.13 6.08 0.14
CA VAL A 301 -4.42 6.45 -1.25
C VAL A 301 -3.37 5.90 -2.22
N PHE A 302 -2.15 5.63 -1.77
CA PHE A 302 -1.07 5.04 -2.55
C PHE A 302 -1.01 3.52 -2.40
N THR A 303 -1.36 2.98 -1.23
CA THR A 303 -1.14 1.56 -0.92
C THR A 303 -2.36 0.68 -1.13
N VAL A 304 -3.57 1.23 -1.00
CA VAL A 304 -4.79 0.42 -1.11
C VAL A 304 -4.97 -0.03 -2.55
N ASN A 305 -5.19 -1.33 -2.73
CA ASN A 305 -5.40 -1.99 -4.02
C ASN A 305 -4.20 -1.91 -4.98
N THR A 306 -3.03 -1.54 -4.45
CA THR A 306 -1.76 -1.58 -5.16
C THR A 306 -1.16 -2.98 -5.00
N PRO A 307 -0.95 -3.73 -6.10
CA PRO A 307 -0.29 -5.03 -6.04
C PRO A 307 1.09 -4.92 -5.41
N ARG A 308 1.49 -5.93 -4.65
CA ARG A 308 2.84 -5.99 -4.07
C ARG A 308 3.86 -5.85 -5.22
N ASN A 309 4.81 -4.95 -5.08
CA ASN A 309 5.96 -4.71 -5.98
C ASN A 309 5.66 -3.99 -7.32
N LEU A 310 4.48 -3.39 -7.52
CA LEU A 310 4.22 -2.55 -8.70
C LEU A 310 4.12 -1.07 -8.33
N PHE A 311 4.75 -0.24 -9.16
CA PHE A 311 4.74 1.22 -9.04
C PHE A 311 3.75 1.85 -10.04
N TRP A 312 2.89 2.75 -9.56
CA TRP A 312 1.74 3.29 -10.31
C TRP A 312 1.87 4.80 -10.53
N SER A 313 2.48 5.17 -11.65
CA SER A 313 2.81 6.58 -11.92
C SER A 313 1.59 7.50 -12.08
N LEU A 314 0.46 7.03 -12.63
CA LEU A 314 -0.69 7.90 -12.88
C LEU A 314 -1.47 8.19 -11.59
N ARG A 315 -1.38 7.31 -10.57
CA ARG A 315 -2.03 7.48 -9.26
C ARG A 315 -1.40 8.58 -8.44
N VAL A 316 -0.12 8.84 -8.66
CA VAL A 316 0.71 9.62 -7.74
C VAL A 316 0.17 11.01 -7.57
N ASP A 317 -0.14 11.68 -8.69
CA ASP A 317 -0.64 13.05 -8.65
C ASP A 317 -2.00 13.13 -7.97
N ALA A 318 -2.92 12.21 -8.29
CA ALA A 318 -4.23 12.12 -7.65
C ALA A 318 -4.13 11.80 -6.15
N ALA A 319 -3.19 10.94 -5.78
CA ALA A 319 -2.97 10.51 -4.41
C ALA A 319 -2.28 11.61 -3.58
N LYS A 320 -1.36 12.36 -4.18
CA LYS A 320 -0.77 13.57 -3.59
C LYS A 320 -1.82 14.66 -3.42
N ALA A 321 -2.70 14.86 -4.40
CA ALA A 321 -3.81 15.79 -4.29
C ALA A 321 -4.80 15.37 -3.18
N THR A 322 -5.11 14.08 -3.08
CA THR A 322 -5.97 13.55 -2.01
C THR A 322 -5.30 13.73 -0.64
N GLN A 323 -4.01 13.41 -0.53
CA GLN A 323 -3.23 13.66 0.68
C GLN A 323 -3.24 15.15 1.05
N CYS A 324 -3.09 16.03 0.06
CA CYS A 324 -3.11 17.48 0.25
C CYS A 324 -4.41 17.94 0.91
N GLN A 325 -5.56 17.33 0.62
CA GLN A 325 -6.82 17.68 1.27
C GLN A 325 -6.82 17.43 2.78
N TYR A 326 -6.09 16.43 3.30
CA TYR A 326 -5.94 16.25 4.76
C TYR A 326 -5.23 17.46 5.40
N PHE A 327 -4.26 18.07 4.72
CA PHE A 327 -3.48 19.18 5.26
C PHE A 327 -4.08 20.55 4.95
N ASN A 328 -4.55 20.74 3.72
CA ASN A 328 -5.14 21.99 3.24
C ASN A 328 -6.58 22.19 3.73
N GLY A 329 -7.32 21.11 3.96
CA GLY A 329 -8.76 21.16 4.22
C GLY A 329 -9.59 20.97 2.95
N SER A 330 -10.83 20.57 3.13
CA SER A 330 -11.85 20.41 2.10
C SER A 330 -13.23 20.44 2.75
N GLY A 331 -14.19 21.20 2.20
CA GLY A 331 -15.54 21.29 2.76
C GLY A 331 -15.56 21.68 4.25
N VAL A 332 -16.16 20.82 5.10
CA VAL A 332 -16.23 21.01 6.56
C VAL A 332 -14.94 20.65 7.29
N TRP A 333 -13.99 19.98 6.63
CA TRP A 333 -12.69 19.63 7.20
C TRP A 333 -11.73 20.82 7.06
N PRO A 334 -11.24 21.42 8.16
CA PRO A 334 -10.41 22.63 8.09
C PRO A 334 -8.94 22.37 7.68
N GLY A 335 -8.51 21.11 7.66
CA GLY A 335 -7.12 20.75 7.34
C GLY A 335 -6.16 20.83 8.52
N PHE A 336 -5.10 20.02 8.50
CA PHE A 336 -4.05 20.08 9.53
C PHE A 336 -3.35 21.44 9.64
N LYS A 337 -3.36 22.26 8.57
CA LYS A 337 -2.87 23.65 8.62
C LYS A 337 -3.59 24.52 9.66
N ALA A 338 -4.80 24.15 10.08
CA ALA A 338 -5.55 24.85 11.11
C ALA A 338 -5.09 24.50 12.54
N TYR A 339 -4.33 23.42 12.70
CA TYR A 339 -3.91 22.88 14.00
C TYR A 339 -2.40 22.96 14.23
N ALA A 340 -1.59 23.02 13.18
CA ALA A 340 -0.13 23.07 13.27
C ALA A 340 0.47 24.22 12.46
N GLN A 341 1.53 24.82 13.00
CA GLN A 341 2.40 25.70 12.23
C GLN A 341 3.15 24.87 11.17
N ALA A 342 3.26 25.42 9.96
CA ALA A 342 4.18 24.88 8.98
C ALA A 342 5.62 25.22 9.40
N ALA A 343 6.45 24.21 9.56
CA ALA A 343 7.88 24.33 9.81
C ALA A 343 8.67 23.83 8.59
N TYR A 344 9.47 24.70 7.97
CA TYR A 344 10.16 24.39 6.71
C TYR A 344 11.53 25.09 6.68
N PRO A 345 12.48 24.61 5.84
CA PRO A 345 13.79 25.23 5.71
C PRO A 345 13.71 26.73 5.43
N VAL A 346 14.59 27.53 6.02
CA VAL A 346 14.63 28.99 5.77
C VAL A 346 14.91 29.34 4.30
N THR A 347 15.46 28.40 3.54
CA THR A 347 15.73 28.52 2.10
C THR A 347 14.50 28.20 1.23
N MET A 348 13.43 27.69 1.83
CA MET A 348 12.20 27.31 1.16
C MET A 348 11.18 28.45 1.25
N ALA A 349 10.48 28.74 0.15
CA ALA A 349 9.42 29.74 0.14
C ALA A 349 8.20 29.24 0.93
N GLN A 350 7.52 30.14 1.66
CA GLN A 350 6.30 29.78 2.40
C GLN A 350 5.22 29.17 1.49
N SER A 351 5.15 29.58 0.22
CA SER A 351 4.20 29.05 -0.76
C SER A 351 4.39 27.57 -1.08
N THR A 352 5.56 26.99 -0.78
CA THR A 352 5.82 25.56 -1.00
C THR A 352 5.63 24.71 0.25
N ALA A 353 5.34 25.34 1.41
CA ALA A 353 5.16 24.62 2.67
C ALA A 353 3.92 23.72 2.67
N LEU A 354 2.87 24.12 1.93
CA LEU A 354 1.65 23.34 1.78
C LEU A 354 1.68 22.57 0.46
N CYS A 355 1.57 21.24 0.54
CA CYS A 355 1.52 20.33 -0.61
C CYS A 355 2.67 20.55 -1.60
N GLY A 356 3.88 20.83 -1.09
CA GLY A 356 5.08 21.13 -1.88
C GLY A 356 4.98 22.40 -2.74
N GLY A 357 3.91 23.19 -2.64
CA GLY A 357 3.60 24.26 -3.58
C GLY A 357 3.26 23.76 -4.98
N ASN A 358 2.98 22.46 -5.12
CA ASN A 358 2.66 21.84 -6.40
C ASN A 358 1.21 22.20 -6.78
N PRO A 359 0.98 22.94 -7.89
CA PRO A 359 -0.36 23.30 -8.32
C PRO A 359 -1.26 22.09 -8.61
N VAL A 360 -0.68 20.97 -9.03
CA VAL A 360 -1.41 19.71 -9.28
C VAL A 360 -1.91 19.11 -7.98
N SER A 361 -1.06 19.05 -6.95
CA SER A 361 -1.45 18.57 -5.62
C SER A 361 -2.44 19.49 -4.91
N LEU A 362 -2.41 20.79 -5.20
CA LEU A 362 -3.37 21.77 -4.65
C LEU A 362 -4.73 21.75 -5.36
N ALA A 363 -4.83 21.14 -6.54
CA ALA A 363 -6.06 21.03 -7.29
C ALA A 363 -6.98 19.94 -6.70
N THR A 364 -8.22 19.89 -7.19
CA THR A 364 -9.10 18.75 -6.93
C THR A 364 -8.46 17.49 -7.52
N PRO A 365 -8.35 16.39 -6.74
CA PRO A 365 -7.80 15.14 -7.24
C PRO A 365 -8.52 14.68 -8.51
N ILE A 366 -7.75 14.29 -9.52
CA ILE A 366 -8.27 13.66 -10.73
C ILE A 366 -8.43 12.16 -10.42
N PRO A 367 -9.65 11.61 -10.36
CA PRO A 367 -9.85 10.21 -10.02
C PRO A 367 -9.00 9.25 -10.85
N THR A 368 -8.37 8.29 -10.19
CA THR A 368 -7.64 7.19 -10.85
C THR A 368 -8.25 5.86 -10.50
N LYS A 369 -8.27 4.92 -11.45
CA LYS A 369 -8.73 3.55 -11.21
C LYS A 369 -7.71 2.54 -11.70
N ILE A 370 -7.62 1.43 -10.97
CA ILE A 370 -6.81 0.27 -11.36
C ILE A 370 -7.77 -0.86 -11.80
N LEU A 371 -7.59 -1.32 -13.03
CA LEU A 371 -8.20 -2.52 -13.57
C LEU A 371 -7.20 -3.67 -13.45
N LYS A 372 -7.51 -4.67 -12.65
CA LYS A 372 -6.80 -5.95 -12.62
C LYS A 372 -7.44 -6.90 -13.61
N ILE A 373 -6.64 -7.54 -14.46
CA ILE A 373 -7.07 -8.58 -15.38
C ILE A 373 -6.20 -9.81 -15.12
N THR A 374 -6.81 -10.96 -14.83
CA THR A 374 -6.07 -12.23 -14.75
C THR A 374 -6.36 -13.02 -16.02
N LEU A 375 -5.29 -13.40 -16.72
CA LEU A 375 -5.34 -14.10 -18.00
C LEU A 375 -4.82 -15.53 -17.85
N PRO A 376 -5.44 -16.52 -18.52
CA PRO A 376 -4.87 -17.85 -18.72
C PRO A 376 -3.55 -17.81 -19.51
N PRO A 377 -2.73 -18.86 -19.43
CA PRO A 377 -1.54 -19.00 -20.24
C PRO A 377 -1.84 -18.82 -21.74
N ALA A 378 -0.93 -18.14 -22.46
CA ALA A 378 -1.01 -17.83 -23.90
C ALA A 378 -2.05 -16.77 -24.33
N ILE A 379 -2.86 -16.24 -23.41
CA ILE A 379 -3.71 -15.09 -23.67
C ILE A 379 -2.97 -13.83 -23.24
N SER A 380 -3.00 -12.80 -24.07
CA SER A 380 -2.51 -11.48 -23.72
C SER A 380 -3.54 -10.41 -23.97
N VAL A 381 -3.48 -9.36 -23.16
CA VAL A 381 -4.24 -8.13 -23.35
C VAL A 381 -3.27 -6.95 -23.42
N ALA A 382 -3.54 -5.99 -24.29
CA ALA A 382 -2.78 -4.76 -24.44
C ALA A 382 -3.74 -3.56 -24.47
N PRO A 383 -3.58 -2.57 -23.57
CA PRO A 383 -4.24 -1.27 -23.71
C PRO A 383 -3.79 -0.61 -25.02
N GLN A 384 -4.68 0.11 -25.68
CA GLN A 384 -4.34 0.83 -26.90
C GLN A 384 -3.38 2.00 -26.61
N THR A 385 -3.48 2.61 -25.43
CA THR A 385 -2.58 3.69 -25.02
C THR A 385 -1.12 3.26 -24.89
N THR A 386 -0.86 2.08 -24.34
CA THR A 386 0.52 1.58 -24.15
C THR A 386 0.95 0.62 -25.25
N ASN A 387 0.00 -0.11 -25.83
CA ASN A 387 0.23 -1.23 -26.75
C ASN A 387 1.18 -2.30 -26.19
N GLU A 388 1.32 -2.37 -24.86
CA GLU A 388 2.13 -3.34 -24.16
C GLU A 388 1.28 -4.55 -23.75
N ALA A 389 1.60 -5.71 -24.32
CA ALA A 389 0.90 -6.96 -24.05
C ALA A 389 1.32 -7.55 -22.71
N CYS A 390 0.34 -7.91 -21.89
CA CYS A 390 0.53 -8.66 -20.66
C CYS A 390 -0.17 -10.03 -20.76
N TYR A 391 0.44 -11.09 -20.21
CA TYR A 391 0.11 -12.49 -20.47
C TYR A 391 -0.39 -13.29 -19.24
N ASP A 392 -0.53 -12.64 -18.09
CA ASP A 392 -0.90 -13.30 -16.82
C ASP A 392 -1.76 -12.34 -15.99
N VAL A 393 -1.25 -11.85 -14.85
CA VAL A 393 -1.94 -10.84 -14.04
C VAL A 393 -1.54 -9.45 -14.50
N CYS A 394 -2.44 -8.79 -15.20
CA CYS A 394 -2.28 -7.46 -15.73
C CYS A 394 -2.95 -6.44 -14.83
N TYR A 395 -2.35 -5.27 -14.72
CA TYR A 395 -2.92 -4.16 -14.01
C TYR A 395 -2.82 -2.93 -14.90
N TYR A 396 -3.93 -2.23 -15.08
CA TYR A 396 -4.00 -1.05 -15.93
C TYR A 396 -4.60 0.11 -15.18
N GLU A 397 -3.95 1.25 -15.28
CA GLU A 397 -4.36 2.45 -14.58
C GLU A 397 -4.97 3.46 -15.54
N PHE A 398 -6.07 4.08 -15.10
CA PHE A 398 -6.82 5.03 -15.90
C PHE A 398 -7.11 6.29 -15.12
N GLN A 399 -6.87 7.46 -15.74
CA GLN A 399 -7.30 8.76 -15.24
C GLN A 399 -8.73 9.06 -15.73
N TYR A 400 -9.55 9.66 -14.86
CA TYR A 400 -10.87 10.15 -15.25
C TYR A 400 -10.78 11.60 -15.72
N GLY A 401 -10.97 11.85 -17.01
CA GLY A 401 -11.11 13.22 -17.51
C GLY A 401 -12.34 13.91 -16.89
N THR A 402 -12.26 15.22 -16.65
CA THR A 402 -13.32 16.09 -16.07
C THR A 402 -14.68 16.01 -16.78
N ASN A 403 -14.73 15.44 -17.99
CA ASN A 403 -15.95 15.26 -18.80
C ASN A 403 -16.36 13.78 -19.01
N GLY A 404 -15.81 12.85 -18.23
CA GLY A 404 -16.33 11.48 -18.13
C GLY A 404 -16.09 10.55 -19.31
N GLY A 405 -14.94 10.63 -19.97
CA GLY A 405 -14.64 9.69 -21.04
C GLY A 405 -13.20 9.70 -21.52
N ILE A 406 -12.27 9.24 -20.70
CA ILE A 406 -11.13 8.53 -21.29
C ILE A 406 -11.61 7.10 -21.50
N ARG A 407 -11.76 6.73 -22.76
CA ARG A 407 -12.04 5.35 -23.15
C ARG A 407 -10.71 4.68 -23.40
N GLU A 408 -10.43 3.60 -22.70
CA GLU A 408 -9.33 2.73 -23.07
C GLU A 408 -9.85 1.61 -23.96
N THR A 409 -9.09 1.25 -24.99
CA THR A 409 -9.38 0.05 -25.77
C THR A 409 -8.46 -1.06 -25.31
N LEU A 410 -9.01 -2.22 -24.96
CA LEU A 410 -8.21 -3.40 -24.66
C LEU A 410 -8.19 -4.32 -25.88
N THR A 411 -7.00 -4.64 -26.36
CA THR A 411 -6.78 -5.55 -27.48
C THR A 411 -6.32 -6.90 -26.94
N PHE A 412 -7.09 -7.95 -27.20
CA PHE A 412 -6.70 -9.31 -26.85
C PHE A 412 -5.99 -9.97 -28.04
N ASN A 413 -4.97 -10.80 -27.78
CA ASN A 413 -4.30 -11.57 -28.85
C ASN A 413 -5.14 -12.75 -29.37
N VAL A 414 -6.27 -13.03 -28.71
CA VAL A 414 -7.22 -14.08 -29.08
C VAL A 414 -8.56 -13.45 -29.42
N PRO A 415 -9.28 -13.98 -30.42
CA PRO A 415 -10.62 -13.51 -30.72
C PRO A 415 -11.56 -13.84 -29.56
N MET A 416 -12.38 -12.86 -29.19
CA MET A 416 -13.48 -13.07 -28.25
C MET A 416 -14.70 -13.55 -29.03
N ILE A 417 -15.30 -14.66 -28.61
CA ILE A 417 -16.55 -15.20 -29.13
C ILE A 417 -17.71 -14.91 -28.18
N ARG A 418 -18.88 -14.74 -28.77
CA ARG A 418 -20.14 -14.54 -28.07
C ARG A 418 -20.85 -15.87 -27.92
N LEU A 419 -21.04 -16.33 -26.69
CA LEU A 419 -21.67 -17.60 -26.37
C LEU A 419 -23.12 -17.40 -25.93
N ASN A 420 -24.05 -18.19 -26.48
CA ASN A 420 -25.41 -18.30 -25.98
C ASN A 420 -25.46 -19.37 -24.88
N THR A 421 -25.67 -18.97 -23.63
CA THR A 421 -25.81 -19.88 -22.48
C THR A 421 -27.25 -20.35 -22.26
N GLY A 422 -28.21 -19.90 -23.08
CA GLY A 422 -29.64 -20.22 -22.94
C GLY A 422 -30.11 -21.57 -23.51
N THR A 423 -29.26 -22.35 -24.19
CA THR A 423 -29.71 -23.53 -24.97
C THR A 423 -29.57 -24.88 -24.27
N GLY A 424 -29.28 -24.95 -22.96
CA GLY A 424 -29.30 -26.22 -22.21
C GLY A 424 -28.28 -27.29 -22.64
N LEU A 425 -27.42 -27.02 -23.63
CA LEU A 425 -26.45 -27.98 -24.14
C LEU A 425 -25.11 -27.89 -23.41
N GLY A 426 -24.92 -28.69 -22.37
CA GLY A 426 -23.57 -29.06 -21.90
C GLY A 426 -23.36 -28.86 -20.40
N ASP A 427 -23.55 -29.94 -19.65
CA ASP A 427 -22.80 -30.16 -18.42
C ASP A 427 -21.31 -30.15 -18.77
N SER A 428 -20.53 -29.33 -18.06
CA SER A 428 -19.08 -29.44 -18.03
C SER A 428 -18.68 -29.81 -16.61
N PRO A 429 -17.95 -30.91 -16.38
CA PRO A 429 -17.37 -31.18 -15.07
C PRO A 429 -16.31 -30.09 -14.81
N SER A 430 -16.64 -29.15 -13.93
CA SER A 430 -15.75 -28.05 -13.55
C SER A 430 -14.60 -28.59 -12.69
N TYR A 431 -13.50 -28.93 -13.35
CA TYR A 431 -12.18 -29.15 -12.73
C TYR A 431 -11.10 -28.38 -13.50
N GLN A 432 -11.37 -27.13 -13.91
CA GLN A 432 -10.37 -26.25 -14.48
C GLN A 432 -10.26 -24.97 -13.65
N ASP A 433 -9.09 -24.78 -13.05
CA ASP A 433 -8.70 -23.67 -12.19
C ASP A 433 -8.35 -22.38 -12.98
N ASP A 434 -8.51 -22.36 -14.31
CA ASP A 434 -8.01 -21.30 -15.19
C ASP A 434 -9.12 -20.55 -15.93
N ALA A 435 -9.75 -19.60 -15.26
CA ALA A 435 -10.77 -18.74 -15.85
C ALA A 435 -10.36 -17.26 -15.86
N LEU A 436 -10.72 -16.55 -16.94
CA LEU A 436 -10.34 -15.16 -17.19
C LEU A 436 -11.30 -14.20 -16.49
N TYR A 437 -10.78 -13.38 -15.59
CA TYR A 437 -11.56 -12.46 -14.78
C TYR A 437 -10.99 -11.05 -14.82
N SER A 438 -11.88 -10.06 -14.92
CA SER A 438 -11.56 -8.66 -14.70
C SER A 438 -12.05 -8.22 -13.33
N GLN A 439 -11.17 -7.64 -12.52
CA GLN A 439 -11.49 -7.10 -11.22
C GLN A 439 -11.19 -5.60 -11.24
N TYR A 440 -12.22 -4.77 -11.10
CA TYR A 440 -12.00 -3.45 -10.52
C TYR A 440 -11.56 -3.68 -9.09
N VAL A 441 -10.58 -2.96 -8.60
CA VAL A 441 -10.23 -3.10 -7.19
C VAL A 441 -10.81 -1.90 -6.45
N PRO A 442 -11.83 -2.08 -5.57
CA PRO A 442 -12.45 -3.32 -5.10
C PRO A 442 -13.81 -3.62 -5.77
N GLY A 443 -13.90 -4.71 -6.53
CA GLY A 443 -15.11 -5.08 -7.27
C GLY A 443 -14.83 -6.04 -8.42
N VAL A 444 -15.19 -7.31 -8.26
CA VAL A 444 -15.14 -8.27 -9.36
C VAL A 444 -16.24 -7.94 -10.37
N LYS A 445 -15.91 -7.79 -11.65
CA LYS A 445 -16.91 -7.68 -12.72
C LYS A 445 -16.69 -8.73 -13.78
N TRP A 446 -17.79 -9.31 -14.17
CA TRP A 446 -17.88 -10.39 -15.13
C TRP A 446 -18.64 -9.88 -16.36
N TRP A 447 -18.29 -10.35 -17.55
CA TRP A 447 -18.74 -9.79 -18.83
C TRP A 447 -20.24 -10.06 -19.07
N ASN A 448 -21.01 -9.04 -19.52
CA ASN A 448 -22.49 -9.13 -19.62
C ASN A 448 -23.12 -8.92 -21.01
N LYS A 449 -24.42 -9.22 -21.03
CA LYS A 449 -25.46 -9.20 -22.08
C LYS A 449 -25.87 -7.79 -22.59
N ARG A 450 -26.38 -7.66 -23.82
CA ARG A 450 -26.99 -6.40 -24.33
C ARG A 450 -28.44 -6.20 -23.85
N HIS A 451 -28.88 -4.94 -23.69
CA HIS A 451 -30.28 -4.58 -23.31
C HIS A 451 -31.34 -5.19 -24.25
N THR A 452 -31.02 -5.30 -25.53
CA THR A 452 -31.94 -5.74 -26.58
C THR A 452 -31.92 -7.24 -26.80
N GLU A 453 -31.07 -7.98 -26.08
CA GLU A 453 -30.89 -9.40 -26.30
C GLU A 453 -31.82 -10.18 -25.36
N SER A 454 -32.69 -11.02 -25.92
CA SER A 454 -33.65 -11.83 -25.17
C SER A 454 -33.07 -13.16 -24.64
N GLY A 455 -31.77 -13.44 -24.84
CA GLY A 455 -31.11 -14.69 -24.40
C GLY A 455 -30.03 -14.50 -23.34
N ASN A 456 -29.59 -15.58 -22.70
CA ASN A 456 -28.44 -15.54 -21.79
C ASN A 456 -27.18 -15.59 -22.66
N PHE A 457 -26.45 -14.50 -22.80
CA PHE A 457 -25.23 -14.45 -23.60
C PHE A 457 -24.06 -13.97 -22.77
N VAL A 458 -22.90 -14.62 -22.94
CA VAL A 458 -21.64 -14.27 -22.27
C VAL A 458 -20.52 -14.20 -23.31
N TRP A 459 -19.57 -13.31 -23.11
CA TRP A 459 -18.37 -13.25 -23.95
C TRP A 459 -17.28 -14.12 -23.35
N ALA A 460 -16.66 -14.96 -24.17
CA ALA A 460 -15.52 -15.80 -23.80
C ALA A 460 -14.47 -15.71 -24.90
N TYR A 461 -13.21 -15.97 -24.58
CA TYR A 461 -12.18 -16.10 -25.60
C TYR A 461 -12.36 -17.44 -26.34
N SER A 462 -12.10 -17.46 -27.64
CA SER A 462 -12.04 -18.70 -28.42
C SER A 462 -10.62 -19.22 -28.40
N PHE A 463 -10.28 -20.06 -27.42
CA PHE A 463 -9.02 -20.78 -27.40
C PHE A 463 -9.24 -22.27 -27.66
N PRO A 464 -8.64 -22.85 -28.71
CA PRO A 464 -8.66 -24.29 -28.89
C PRO A 464 -7.73 -24.92 -27.83
N PHE A 465 -8.30 -25.39 -26.72
CA PHE A 465 -7.56 -26.27 -25.82
C PHE A 465 -7.43 -27.64 -26.49
N ASN A 466 -6.22 -27.94 -26.96
CA ASN A 466 -5.93 -29.21 -27.59
C ASN A 466 -5.74 -30.29 -26.51
N ASN A 467 -6.85 -30.83 -26.00
CA ASN A 467 -6.85 -32.17 -25.43
C ASN A 467 -7.88 -32.99 -26.23
N ALA A 468 -7.37 -33.82 -27.15
CA ALA A 468 -8.16 -34.67 -28.04
C ALA A 468 -9.19 -33.97 -28.98
N GLY A 469 -9.04 -32.68 -29.26
CA GLY A 469 -9.86 -31.97 -30.27
C GLY A 469 -11.25 -31.52 -29.81
N THR A 470 -11.54 -31.57 -28.50
CA THR A 470 -12.80 -31.08 -27.93
C THR A 470 -12.61 -29.69 -27.34
N ILE A 471 -13.41 -28.72 -27.81
CA ILE A 471 -13.41 -27.34 -27.31
C ILE A 471 -14.16 -27.29 -25.97
N TYR A 472 -13.55 -26.78 -24.91
CA TYR A 472 -14.18 -26.58 -23.61
C TYR A 472 -14.74 -25.16 -23.49
N THR A 473 -15.91 -25.03 -22.84
CA THR A 473 -16.57 -23.73 -22.60
C THR A 473 -16.79 -23.55 -21.10
N LEU A 474 -16.26 -22.47 -20.52
CA LEU A 474 -16.56 -22.07 -19.15
C LEU A 474 -18.04 -21.69 -18.97
N ARG A 475 -18.74 -22.32 -18.02
CA ARG A 475 -20.14 -22.02 -17.65
C ARG A 475 -20.26 -21.62 -16.19
N ASN A 476 -20.02 -20.33 -15.92
CA ASN A 476 -20.77 -19.48 -14.99
C ASN A 476 -20.03 -18.14 -14.79
N PRO A 477 -20.27 -17.12 -15.61
CA PRO A 477 -19.86 -15.77 -15.25
C PRO A 477 -21.09 -14.95 -14.76
N PRO A 478 -20.98 -14.28 -13.61
CA PRO A 478 -21.89 -13.20 -13.23
C PRO A 478 -21.95 -12.04 -14.25
N ASP A 479 -22.74 -11.04 -13.92
CA ASP A 479 -23.19 -9.96 -14.80
C ASP A 479 -22.42 -8.61 -14.60
N GLY A 480 -21.97 -7.92 -15.66
CA GLY A 480 -21.90 -6.44 -15.74
C GLY A 480 -20.93 -5.68 -16.71
N VAL A 481 -21.24 -5.53 -18.02
CA VAL A 481 -20.73 -4.51 -19.00
C VAL A 481 -21.75 -4.35 -20.17
N TRP A 482 -22.02 -3.15 -20.70
CA TRP A 482 -22.78 -2.93 -21.97
C TRP A 482 -21.82 -2.78 -23.15
N CYS A 483 -22.16 -3.25 -24.33
CA CYS A 483 -21.36 -2.99 -25.53
C CYS A 483 -22.19 -2.78 -26.80
N TRP A 484 -21.70 -1.92 -27.68
CA TRP A 484 -22.27 -1.57 -28.97
C TRP A 484 -21.19 -1.37 -30.04
N TRP A 485 -21.63 -1.25 -31.29
CA TRP A 485 -20.78 -0.98 -32.44
C TRP A 485 -20.74 0.52 -32.71
N GLU A 486 -19.55 1.11 -32.85
CA GLU A 486 -19.39 2.49 -33.33
C GLU A 486 -19.25 2.54 -34.86
N SER A 487 -18.78 1.45 -35.48
CA SER A 487 -18.80 1.23 -36.94
C SER A 487 -18.85 -0.27 -37.25
N LEU A 488 -18.91 -0.68 -38.54
CA LEU A 488 -18.90 -2.09 -38.95
C LEU A 488 -17.70 -2.91 -38.43
N ASN A 489 -16.60 -2.23 -38.06
CA ASN A 489 -15.34 -2.86 -37.64
C ASN A 489 -14.79 -2.33 -36.31
N ASP A 490 -15.55 -1.52 -35.57
CA ASP A 490 -15.06 -0.83 -34.36
C ASP A 490 -16.07 -1.03 -33.21
N TYR A 491 -15.64 -1.65 -32.12
CA TYR A 491 -16.52 -2.14 -31.06
C TYR A 491 -16.24 -1.46 -29.72
N SER A 492 -17.29 -0.91 -29.12
CA SER A 492 -17.25 -0.08 -27.93
C SER A 492 -18.10 -0.65 -26.79
N CYS A 493 -17.50 -0.94 -25.64
CA CYS A 493 -18.21 -1.36 -24.43
C CYS A 493 -18.39 -0.23 -23.42
N LYS A 494 -19.60 0.22 -23.08
CA LYS A 494 -19.84 0.98 -21.84
C LYS A 494 -20.12 0.10 -20.63
N LEU A 495 -19.37 0.21 -19.54
CA LEU A 495 -19.84 -0.24 -18.23
C LEU A 495 -21.13 0.50 -17.81
N PRO A 496 -22.07 -0.17 -17.13
CA PRO A 496 -23.25 0.47 -16.55
C PRO A 496 -22.85 1.51 -15.50
N ALA A 497 -23.58 2.62 -15.46
CA ALA A 497 -23.76 3.36 -14.22
C ALA A 497 -24.64 2.51 -13.25
N LEU A 498 -24.23 2.40 -11.99
CA LEU A 498 -24.91 1.67 -10.89
C LEU A 498 -25.68 2.63 -9.91
N PHE A 499 -27.01 2.81 -10.04
CA PHE A 499 -28.01 3.80 -9.46
C PHE A 499 -27.93 4.23 -7.95
N PRO A 500 -28.51 5.38 -7.44
CA PRO A 500 -29.30 6.49 -8.01
C PRO A 500 -28.73 7.93 -7.74
N ARG A 501 -29.39 8.99 -8.27
CA ARG A 501 -29.10 10.42 -7.97
C ARG A 501 -29.24 10.73 -6.47
N PRO A 502 -28.56 11.76 -5.93
CA PRO A 502 -28.65 12.09 -4.52
C PRO A 502 -30.01 12.73 -4.21
N PHE A 503 -30.57 12.37 -3.04
CA PHE A 503 -31.73 12.92 -2.33
C PHE A 503 -33.12 12.26 -2.50
N TYR A 504 -33.60 11.78 -1.34
CA TYR A 504 -34.99 11.60 -0.87
C TYR A 504 -35.89 10.56 -1.57
N PHE A 505 -36.17 9.43 -0.89
CA PHE A 505 -37.48 8.82 -0.59
C PHE A 505 -37.33 7.36 -0.08
N PRO A 506 -38.36 6.77 0.59
CA PRO A 506 -38.19 5.76 1.64
C PRO A 506 -38.50 4.33 1.17
N SER A 507 -37.76 3.38 1.73
CA SER A 507 -38.14 1.98 1.99
C SER A 507 -39.11 1.29 1.01
N SER A 508 -38.57 0.63 -0.03
CA SER A 508 -39.08 -0.69 -0.48
C SER A 508 -38.18 -1.44 -1.47
N ASP A 509 -37.26 -0.78 -2.18
CA ASP A 509 -36.59 -1.42 -3.31
C ASP A 509 -35.11 -1.74 -3.03
N TYR A 510 -34.88 -2.75 -2.18
CA TYR A 510 -33.59 -3.43 -2.09
C TYR A 510 -33.56 -4.58 -3.12
N TYR A 511 -32.65 -4.52 -4.10
CA TYR A 511 -32.26 -5.71 -4.85
C TYR A 511 -31.33 -6.57 -3.97
N ALA A 512 -31.91 -7.43 -3.14
CA ALA A 512 -31.21 -8.55 -2.54
C ALA A 512 -31.29 -9.74 -3.50
N ASN A 513 -30.15 -10.30 -3.90
CA ASN A 513 -30.11 -11.58 -4.61
C ASN A 513 -30.50 -12.70 -3.62
N ALA A 514 -31.79 -12.98 -3.50
CA ALA A 514 -32.37 -13.95 -2.56
C ALA A 514 -32.46 -15.38 -3.12
N SER A 515 -31.87 -15.66 -4.28
CA SER A 515 -32.10 -16.92 -5.02
C SER A 515 -30.85 -17.78 -5.20
N ASN A 516 -30.06 -17.96 -4.15
CA ASN A 516 -29.12 -19.09 -4.04
C ASN A 516 -29.63 -20.06 -2.97
N THR A 517 -30.68 -20.82 -3.29
CA THR A 517 -31.02 -22.02 -2.53
C THR A 517 -30.17 -23.20 -3.04
N SER A 518 -29.68 -23.99 -2.10
CA SER A 518 -28.84 -25.18 -2.25
C SER A 518 -29.10 -26.02 -3.52
N ILE A 519 -28.04 -26.36 -4.26
CA ILE A 519 -28.08 -27.31 -5.37
C ILE A 519 -28.06 -28.74 -4.80
N PRO A 520 -29.07 -29.58 -5.09
CA PRO A 520 -29.01 -31.01 -4.77
C PRO A 520 -28.04 -31.71 -5.72
N ASP A 521 -27.05 -32.42 -5.18
CA ASP A 521 -26.35 -33.44 -5.95
C ASP A 521 -27.23 -34.70 -6.02
N GLY A 522 -27.24 -35.37 -7.16
CA GLY A 522 -28.05 -36.57 -7.38
C GLY A 522 -27.59 -37.81 -6.60
N ARG A 523 -26.85 -37.69 -5.49
CA ARG A 523 -26.37 -38.82 -4.68
C ARG A 523 -26.53 -38.62 -3.16
N GLY A 524 -27.36 -37.67 -2.72
CA GLY A 524 -27.80 -37.59 -1.32
C GLY A 524 -26.71 -37.17 -0.33
N GLY A 525 -25.57 -36.65 -0.80
CA GLY A 525 -24.56 -36.00 0.04
C GLY A 525 -24.79 -34.49 0.05
N ARG A 526 -25.00 -33.89 1.22
CA ARG A 526 -24.96 -32.42 1.35
C ARG A 526 -23.50 -31.99 1.29
N PHE A 527 -23.09 -31.30 0.23
CA PHE A 527 -21.88 -30.49 0.31
C PHE A 527 -22.09 -29.39 1.35
N GLY A 528 -21.18 -29.29 2.33
CA GLY A 528 -21.06 -28.08 3.13
C GLY A 528 -20.73 -26.89 2.22
N PRO A 529 -21.12 -25.65 2.59
CA PRO A 529 -21.04 -24.48 1.73
C PRO A 529 -19.61 -24.27 1.22
N GLY A 530 -19.38 -24.60 -0.06
CA GLY A 530 -18.17 -24.27 -0.82
C GLY A 530 -18.12 -22.82 -1.30
N TYR A 531 -18.84 -21.93 -0.61
CA TYR A 531 -18.58 -20.50 -0.62
C TYR A 531 -17.57 -20.25 0.50
N GLN A 532 -16.27 -20.34 0.21
CA GLN A 532 -15.30 -19.73 1.10
C GLN A 532 -15.41 -18.21 0.92
N HIS A 533 -16.35 -17.61 1.65
CA HIS A 533 -16.06 -16.35 2.30
C HIS A 533 -14.67 -16.50 2.92
N SER A 534 -13.71 -15.64 2.56
CA SER A 534 -12.57 -15.54 3.45
C SER A 534 -13.17 -14.99 4.75
N THR A 535 -12.88 -15.68 5.85
CA THR A 535 -13.25 -15.21 7.21
C THR A 535 -12.39 -14.01 7.62
N ASN A 536 -11.68 -13.40 6.68
CA ASN A 536 -10.88 -12.22 6.89
C ASN A 536 -11.80 -10.98 6.84
N PRO A 537 -11.89 -10.18 7.91
CA PRO A 537 -12.69 -8.95 7.94
C PRO A 537 -12.26 -7.86 6.94
N TYR A 538 -11.30 -8.14 6.05
CA TYR A 538 -10.91 -7.29 4.92
C TYR A 538 -11.66 -7.59 3.61
N ASP A 539 -12.61 -8.54 3.59
CA ASP A 539 -13.43 -8.77 2.41
C ASP A 539 -14.52 -7.70 2.26
N ASN A 540 -14.16 -6.69 1.45
CA ASN A 540 -14.95 -5.56 0.99
C ASN A 540 -16.34 -5.96 0.45
N TRP A 541 -17.38 -5.65 1.20
CA TRP A 541 -18.75 -5.57 0.67
C TRP A 541 -19.20 -4.12 0.65
N GLY A 542 -19.03 -3.50 -0.50
CA GLY A 542 -19.38 -2.11 -0.74
C GLY A 542 -20.65 -1.94 -1.58
N GLY A 543 -21.54 -1.05 -1.14
CA GLY A 543 -22.65 -0.55 -1.96
C GLY A 543 -22.15 0.39 -3.07
N PHE A 544 -22.67 0.20 -4.28
CA PHE A 544 -22.18 0.83 -5.51
C PHE A 544 -22.71 2.26 -5.73
N PRO A 545 -21.87 3.22 -6.18
CA PRO A 545 -22.33 4.44 -6.83
C PRO A 545 -22.29 4.40 -8.38
N LEU A 546 -23.14 5.25 -8.98
CA LEU A 546 -23.44 5.38 -10.42
C LEU A 546 -22.29 5.92 -11.26
N LEU A 547 -21.53 5.08 -12.00
CA LEU A 547 -20.61 5.62 -13.01
C LEU A 547 -20.43 4.72 -14.25
N ASN A 548 -20.57 5.34 -15.44
CA ASN A 548 -20.29 4.77 -16.75
C ASN A 548 -18.78 4.82 -17.04
N LEU A 549 -18.18 3.67 -17.28
CA LEU A 549 -16.87 3.53 -17.94
C LEU A 549 -17.12 3.11 -19.38
N VAL A 550 -16.20 3.33 -20.31
CA VAL A 550 -16.30 2.78 -21.67
C VAL A 550 -14.98 2.11 -22.03
N MET A 551 -14.96 0.79 -22.13
CA MET A 551 -13.88 -0.02 -22.68
C MET A 551 -14.18 -0.31 -24.15
N ASN A 552 -13.39 0.10 -25.12
CA ASN A 552 -13.58 -0.44 -26.48
C ASN A 552 -12.84 -1.79 -26.57
N VAL A 553 -13.42 -2.80 -27.22
CA VAL A 553 -12.75 -4.09 -27.45
C VAL A 553 -12.64 -4.27 -28.93
N ASN A 554 -11.49 -3.96 -29.52
CA ASN A 554 -11.30 -4.10 -30.95
C ASN A 554 -10.93 -5.54 -31.31
N LEU A 555 -11.77 -6.15 -32.15
CA LEU A 555 -11.54 -7.45 -32.76
C LEU A 555 -10.60 -7.25 -33.95
N ARG A 556 -9.54 -8.06 -34.04
CA ARG A 556 -8.81 -8.25 -35.30
C ARG A 556 -9.29 -9.51 -36.00
#